data_AF-A0A2D5XRP4-F1
#
_entry.id   AF-A0A2D5XRP4-F1
#
_cell.length_a   1.000
_cell.length_b   1.000
_cell.length_c   1.000
_cell.angle_alpha   90.00
_cell.angle_beta   90.00
_cell.angle_gamma   90.00
#
_symmetry.space_group_name_H-M   'P 1'
#
loop_
_entity.id
_entity.type
_entity.pdbx_description
1 polymer ?
#
loop_
_entity_poly.entity_id
_entity_poly.type
_entity_poly.pdbx_seq_one_letter_code
_entity_poly.pdbx_strand_id
1 'polypeptide(L)'
;FGTWCPNCTDEAKLLARLSPQYKKRGLQILGIAFEHGDDQKGQLARIQKWKAALQIPYPVILGGSSNKAKASKRFPIIDAVRAYPTTLFLNADGTTEAIHTGFTGPAAGKEHAKLVGSFELLIEKTLVDK
;
A
#
# COMPACT_ATOMS: atom_id res chain seq x y z
N PHE A 1 0.25 5.22 2.00
CA PHE A 1 1.69 5.13 2.31
C PHE A 1 2.36 6.50 2.12
N GLY A 2 3.65 6.66 2.39
CA GLY A 2 4.43 7.85 1.99
C GLY A 2 5.80 7.45 1.44
N THR A 3 6.33 8.17 0.44
CA THR A 3 7.62 7.82 -0.18
C THR A 3 8.81 8.03 0.76
N TRP A 4 8.62 8.83 1.81
CA TRP A 4 9.57 9.14 2.88
C TRP A 4 9.58 8.09 4.01
N CYS A 5 8.67 7.10 3.98
CA CYS A 5 8.50 6.11 5.04
C CYS A 5 9.27 4.81 4.70
N PRO A 6 10.25 4.37 5.50
CA PRO A 6 11.05 3.17 5.20
C PRO A 6 10.21 1.89 5.10
N ASN A 7 9.33 1.64 6.07
CA ASN A 7 8.44 0.47 6.07
C ASN A 7 7.51 0.45 4.86
N CYS A 8 7.10 1.63 4.38
CA CYS A 8 6.29 1.77 3.17
C CYS A 8 7.06 1.36 1.92
N THR A 9 8.37 1.63 1.89
CA THR A 9 9.25 1.19 0.81
C THR A 9 9.42 -0.33 0.80
N ASP A 10 9.56 -0.94 1.97
CA ASP A 10 9.67 -2.41 2.06
C ASP A 10 8.36 -3.12 1.70
N GLU A 11 7.22 -2.61 2.16
CA GLU A 11 5.91 -3.12 1.74
C GLU A 11 5.72 -2.96 0.23
N ALA A 12 6.09 -1.82 -0.34
CA ALA A 12 5.95 -1.58 -1.77
C ALA A 12 6.77 -2.55 -2.63
N LYS A 13 7.97 -2.95 -2.17
CA LYS A 13 8.79 -3.99 -2.82
C LYS A 13 8.09 -5.34 -2.79
N LEU A 14 7.50 -5.72 -1.65
CA LEU A 14 6.70 -6.94 -1.56
C LEU A 14 5.54 -6.89 -2.54
N LEU A 15 4.74 -5.82 -2.53
CA LEU A 15 3.60 -5.65 -3.43
C LEU A 15 4.02 -5.61 -4.90
N ALA A 16 5.18 -5.04 -5.23
CA ALA A 16 5.71 -5.03 -6.59
C ALA A 16 6.05 -6.45 -7.09
N ARG A 17 6.51 -7.33 -6.19
CA ARG A 17 6.72 -8.76 -6.49
C ARG A 17 5.41 -9.52 -6.65
N LEU A 18 4.44 -9.30 -5.75
CA LEU A 18 3.16 -10.02 -5.75
C LEU A 18 2.23 -9.57 -6.89
N SER A 19 2.29 -8.29 -7.27
CA SER A 19 1.44 -7.72 -8.32
C SER A 19 1.44 -8.56 -9.61
N PRO A 20 2.58 -8.83 -10.28
CA PRO A 20 2.59 -9.64 -11.50
C PRO A 20 2.19 -11.11 -11.27
N GLN A 21 2.51 -11.68 -10.11
CA GLN A 21 2.19 -13.07 -9.76
C GLN A 21 0.68 -13.31 -9.73
N TYR A 22 -0.08 -12.38 -9.15
CA TYR A 22 -1.53 -12.51 -9.00
C TYR A 22 -2.34 -11.73 -10.04
N LYS A 23 -1.69 -10.92 -10.89
CA LYS A 23 -2.36 -10.11 -11.92
C LYS A 23 -3.30 -10.94 -12.80
N LYS A 24 -2.86 -12.11 -13.27
CA LYS A 24 -3.68 -13.00 -14.12
C LYS A 24 -4.92 -13.55 -13.41
N ARG A 25 -4.93 -13.52 -12.08
CA ARG A 25 -6.03 -14.02 -11.25
C ARG A 25 -7.03 -12.93 -10.87
N GLY A 26 -6.74 -11.68 -11.24
CA GLY A 26 -7.62 -10.53 -11.00
C GLY A 26 -7.10 -9.54 -9.97
N LEU A 27 -5.92 -9.75 -9.37
CA LEU A 27 -5.39 -8.79 -8.39
C LEU A 27 -5.12 -7.44 -9.05
N GLN A 28 -5.68 -6.39 -8.45
CA GLN A 28 -5.39 -5.01 -8.76
C GLN A 28 -4.84 -4.31 -7.51
N ILE A 29 -3.79 -3.53 -7.68
CA ILE A 29 -3.18 -2.75 -6.60
C ILE A 29 -3.21 -1.28 -7.01
N LEU A 30 -3.61 -0.41 -6.08
CA LEU A 30 -3.53 1.04 -6.22
C LEU A 30 -2.76 1.61 -5.04
N GLY A 31 -1.61 2.23 -5.33
CA GLY A 31 -0.86 2.96 -4.32
C GLY A 31 -1.46 4.35 -4.10
N ILE A 32 -1.71 4.72 -2.85
CA ILE A 32 -2.15 6.07 -2.47
C ILE A 32 -1.10 6.70 -1.55
N ALA A 33 -0.38 7.68 -2.11
CA ALA A 33 0.74 8.35 -1.47
C ALA A 33 0.31 9.61 -0.73
N PHE A 34 0.76 9.76 0.50
CA PHE A 34 0.60 10.97 1.31
C PHE A 34 1.97 11.56 1.59
N GLU A 35 2.24 12.70 0.97
CA GLU A 35 3.58 13.28 0.87
C GLU A 35 3.75 14.49 1.78
N HIS A 36 4.99 14.75 2.23
CA HIS A 36 5.27 15.96 3.01
C HIS A 36 5.07 17.24 2.19
N GLY A 37 4.78 18.34 2.90
CA GLY A 37 4.51 19.65 2.31
C GLY A 37 3.14 19.74 1.65
N ASP A 38 2.93 20.84 0.91
CA ASP A 38 1.71 21.12 0.16
C ASP A 38 1.97 21.45 -1.33
N ASP A 39 3.24 21.43 -1.77
CA ASP A 39 3.60 21.58 -3.20
C ASP A 39 3.29 20.29 -3.97
N GLN A 40 2.13 20.28 -4.62
CA GLN A 40 1.67 19.16 -5.43
C GLN A 40 2.68 18.75 -6.51
N LYS A 41 3.38 19.70 -7.15
CA LYS A 41 4.34 19.37 -8.23
C LYS A 41 5.54 18.61 -7.67
N GLY A 42 6.11 19.09 -6.57
CA GLY A 42 7.21 18.42 -5.87
C GLY A 42 6.80 17.07 -5.28
N GLN A 43 5.58 16.95 -4.76
CA GLN A 43 5.03 15.67 -4.28
C GLN A 43 4.93 14.64 -5.39
N LEU A 44 4.35 15.02 -6.54
CA LEU A 44 4.26 14.15 -7.70
C LEU A 44 5.64 13.75 -8.23
N ALA A 45 6.61 14.67 -8.27
CA ALA A 45 7.97 14.37 -8.69
C ALA A 45 8.64 13.32 -7.78
N ARG A 46 8.45 13.40 -6.45
CA ARG A 46 8.94 12.39 -5.51
C ARG A 46 8.29 11.03 -5.74
N ILE A 47 6.96 11.00 -5.94
CA ILE A 47 6.22 9.77 -6.24
C ILE A 47 6.76 9.12 -7.52
N GLN A 48 6.96 9.89 -8.59
CA GLN A 48 7.48 9.34 -9.85
C GLN A 48 8.90 8.79 -9.70
N LYS A 49 9.79 9.53 -9.01
CA LYS A 49 11.16 9.08 -8.74
C LYS A 49 11.16 7.78 -7.93
N TRP A 50 10.33 7.72 -6.87
CA TRP A 50 10.19 6.55 -6.02
C TRP A 50 9.64 5.34 -6.79
N LYS A 51 8.61 5.55 -7.62
CA LYS A 51 8.01 4.53 -8.49
C LYS A 51 9.05 3.94 -9.46
N ALA A 52 9.83 4.82 -10.10
CA ALA A 52 10.88 4.42 -11.04
C ALA A 52 12.01 3.65 -10.34
N ALA A 53 12.48 4.14 -9.18
CA ALA A 53 13.56 3.51 -8.42
C ALA A 53 13.21 2.09 -7.94
N LEU A 54 11.95 1.86 -7.57
CA LEU A 54 11.48 0.56 -7.09
C LEU A 54 10.82 -0.30 -8.19
N GLN A 55 10.79 0.18 -9.43
CA GLN A 55 10.15 -0.49 -10.57
C GLN A 55 8.70 -0.92 -10.28
N ILE A 56 7.94 -0.04 -9.62
CA ILE A 56 6.58 -0.35 -9.18
C ILE A 56 5.65 -0.58 -10.38
N PRO A 57 5.05 -1.78 -10.52
CA PRO A 57 4.27 -2.16 -11.71
C PRO A 57 2.80 -1.70 -11.64
N TYR A 58 2.36 -1.15 -10.51
CA TYR A 58 0.99 -0.73 -10.27
C TYR A 58 0.83 0.81 -10.29
N PRO A 59 -0.39 1.33 -10.52
CA PRO A 59 -0.65 2.76 -10.45
C PRO A 59 -0.44 3.32 -9.04
N VAL A 60 0.08 4.54 -8.98
CA VAL A 60 0.27 5.30 -7.74
C VAL A 60 -0.29 6.70 -7.93
N ILE A 61 -1.15 7.13 -7.02
CA ILE A 61 -1.75 8.48 -7.01
C ILE A 61 -1.36 9.25 -5.75
N LEU A 62 -1.41 10.58 -5.84
CA LEU A 62 -1.28 11.47 -4.69
C LEU A 62 -2.63 11.56 -3.97
N GLY A 63 -2.66 11.10 -2.72
CA GLY A 63 -3.82 11.21 -1.82
C GLY A 63 -3.86 12.53 -1.03
N GLY A 64 -2.77 13.30 -1.06
CA GLY A 64 -2.66 14.62 -0.43
C GLY A 64 -1.42 14.75 0.45
N SER A 65 -1.45 15.73 1.35
CA SER A 65 -0.38 15.95 2.33
C SER A 65 -0.35 14.83 3.39
N SER A 66 0.84 14.53 3.92
CA SER A 66 1.08 13.56 5.01
C SER A 66 0.43 13.92 6.35
N ASN A 67 -0.29 15.05 6.41
CA ASN A 67 -1.07 15.42 7.57
C ASN A 67 -2.20 14.39 7.79
N LYS A 68 -2.05 13.57 8.82
CA LYS A 68 -2.97 12.47 9.14
C LYS A 68 -4.42 12.90 9.28
N ALA A 69 -4.69 14.09 9.84
CA ALA A 69 -6.05 14.60 9.99
C ALA A 69 -6.70 14.93 8.63
N LYS A 70 -5.91 15.41 7.66
CA LYS A 70 -6.39 15.62 6.28
C LYS A 70 -6.52 14.29 5.52
N ALA A 71 -5.63 13.33 5.76
CA ALA A 71 -5.67 12.01 5.14
C ALA A 71 -6.91 11.20 5.54
N SER A 72 -7.22 11.14 6.84
CA SER A 72 -8.38 10.41 7.36
C SER A 72 -9.72 10.94 6.82
N LYS A 73 -9.84 12.27 6.59
CA LYS A 73 -11.06 12.86 6.00
C LYS A 73 -11.32 12.40 4.57
N ARG A 74 -10.30 11.94 3.83
CA ARG A 74 -10.44 11.52 2.43
C ARG A 74 -10.85 10.05 2.29
N PHE A 75 -10.68 9.24 3.33
CA PHE A 75 -10.99 7.82 3.35
C PHE A 75 -12.01 7.49 4.45
N PRO A 76 -13.31 7.72 4.22
CA PRO A 76 -14.36 7.36 5.18
C PRO A 76 -14.49 5.85 5.42
N ILE A 77 -13.81 5.02 4.60
CA ILE A 77 -13.77 3.55 4.73
C ILE A 77 -12.91 3.12 5.94
N ILE A 78 -12.10 4.02 6.50
CA ILE A 78 -11.31 3.78 7.71
C ILE A 78 -11.49 4.92 8.71
N ASP A 79 -11.74 4.61 9.99
CA ASP A 79 -11.91 5.63 11.05
C ASP A 79 -10.75 6.64 11.09
N ALA A 80 -9.52 6.18 10.81
CA ALA A 80 -8.36 7.01 10.56
C ALA A 80 -7.21 6.22 9.91
N VAL A 81 -6.37 6.87 9.09
CA VAL A 81 -5.01 6.37 8.81
C VAL A 81 -4.17 6.59 10.07
N ARG A 82 -4.13 5.59 10.95
CA ARG A 82 -3.43 5.69 12.25
C ARG A 82 -1.91 5.68 12.09
N ALA A 83 -1.40 4.85 11.17
CA ALA A 83 0.02 4.74 10.88
C ALA A 83 0.27 4.45 9.39
N TYR A 84 1.51 4.66 8.94
CA TYR A 84 1.95 4.26 7.62
C TYR A 84 2.91 3.07 7.69
N PRO A 85 2.84 2.12 6.74
CA PRO A 85 1.78 2.01 5.74
C PRO A 85 0.44 1.52 6.32
N THR A 86 -0.62 1.60 5.53
CA THR A 86 -1.90 0.92 5.76
C THR A 86 -2.32 0.31 4.44
N THR A 87 -2.68 -0.97 4.46
CA THR A 87 -3.09 -1.76 3.30
C THR A 87 -4.51 -2.27 3.52
N LEU A 88 -5.36 -2.06 2.52
CA LEU A 88 -6.75 -2.49 2.50
C LEU A 88 -6.87 -3.65 1.51
N PHE A 89 -7.40 -4.78 1.95
CA PHE A 89 -7.76 -5.91 1.09
C PHE A 89 -9.26 -5.83 0.83
N LEU A 90 -9.63 -5.65 -0.43
CA LEU A 90 -11.00 -5.43 -0.85
C LEU A 90 -11.41 -6.52 -1.84
N ASN A 91 -12.58 -7.12 -1.64
CA ASN A 91 -13.19 -8.00 -2.62
C ASN A 91 -13.64 -7.21 -3.87
N ALA A 92 -14.02 -7.92 -4.93
CA ALA A 92 -14.41 -7.30 -6.20
C ALA A 92 -15.66 -6.39 -6.08
N ASP A 93 -16.51 -6.63 -5.08
CA ASP A 93 -17.69 -5.82 -4.75
C ASP A 93 -17.35 -4.57 -3.89
N GLY A 94 -16.09 -4.40 -3.52
CA GLY A 94 -15.61 -3.31 -2.68
C GLY A 94 -15.75 -3.55 -1.18
N THR A 95 -16.19 -4.74 -0.74
CA THR A 95 -16.22 -5.09 0.69
C THR A 95 -14.81 -5.25 1.25
N THR A 96 -14.57 -4.69 2.43
CA THR A 96 -13.27 -4.77 3.10
C THR A 96 -13.12 -6.14 3.76
N GLU A 97 -12.25 -6.97 3.20
CA GLU A 97 -11.88 -8.28 3.75
C GLU A 97 -10.92 -8.12 4.93
N ALA A 98 -9.93 -7.23 4.80
CA ALA A 98 -8.96 -6.98 5.86
C ALA A 98 -8.33 -5.59 5.78
N ILE A 99 -7.88 -5.10 6.95
CA ILE A 99 -7.08 -3.89 7.08
C ILE A 99 -5.78 -4.25 7.78
N HIS A 100 -4.65 -4.00 7.14
CA HIS A 100 -3.33 -4.19 7.73
C HIS A 100 -2.68 -2.83 7.98
N THR A 101 -2.14 -2.61 9.18
CA THR A 101 -1.47 -1.35 9.54
C THR A 101 -0.04 -1.63 9.99
N GLY A 102 0.90 -0.87 9.43
CA GLY A 102 2.34 -1.11 9.62
C GLY A 102 2.89 -2.12 8.63
N PHE A 103 4.20 -2.33 8.69
CA PHE A 103 4.87 -3.38 7.93
C PHE A 103 6.14 -3.79 8.67
N THR A 104 6.30 -5.09 8.88
CA THR A 104 7.50 -5.67 9.49
C THR A 104 8.54 -5.88 8.40
N GLY A 105 9.59 -5.06 8.40
CA GLY A 105 10.63 -5.10 7.36
C GLY A 105 11.50 -6.36 7.38
N PRO A 106 12.25 -6.63 6.29
CA PRO A 106 13.02 -7.87 6.11
C PRO A 106 14.02 -8.19 7.22
N ALA A 107 14.55 -7.17 7.90
CA ALA A 107 15.50 -7.33 9.00
C ALA A 107 14.94 -8.12 10.20
N ALA A 108 13.62 -8.24 10.33
CA ALA A 108 12.97 -8.99 11.42
C ALA A 108 12.92 -10.52 11.18
N GLY A 109 13.47 -11.02 10.07
CA GLY A 109 13.62 -12.45 9.80
C GLY A 109 12.30 -13.22 9.82
N LYS A 110 12.10 -14.08 10.82
CA LYS A 110 10.91 -14.96 10.93
C LYS A 110 9.60 -14.18 10.96
N GLU A 111 9.57 -13.02 11.63
CA GLU A 111 8.35 -12.21 11.71
C GLU A 111 8.01 -11.57 10.36
N HIS A 112 9.02 -11.20 9.57
CA HIS A 112 8.80 -10.76 8.19
C HIS A 112 8.26 -11.90 7.31
N ALA A 113 8.81 -13.11 7.42
CA ALA A 113 8.31 -14.26 6.65
C ALA A 113 6.85 -14.59 6.98
N LYS A 114 6.46 -14.54 8.26
CA LYS A 114 5.06 -14.69 8.68
C LYS A 114 4.17 -13.62 8.06
N LEU A 115 4.60 -12.35 8.09
CA LEU A 115 3.85 -11.24 7.49
C LEU A 115 3.63 -11.43 5.99
N VAL A 116 4.68 -11.83 5.26
CA VAL A 116 4.59 -12.12 3.82
C VAL A 116 3.57 -13.22 3.55
N GLY A 117 3.63 -14.33 4.31
CA GLY A 117 2.65 -15.41 4.18
C GLY A 117 1.22 -14.95 4.46
N SER A 118 1.01 -14.09 5.47
CA SER A 118 -0.31 -13.51 5.74
C SER A 118 -0.82 -12.64 4.60
N PHE A 119 0.04 -11.85 3.95
CA PHE A 119 -0.33 -11.05 2.77
C PHE A 119 -0.75 -11.94 1.59
N GLU A 120 0.03 -13.00 1.32
CA GLU A 120 -0.30 -13.95 0.26
C GLU A 120 -1.64 -14.65 0.54
N LEU A 121 -1.88 -15.10 1.77
CA LEU A 121 -3.16 -15.71 2.17
C LEU A 121 -4.35 -14.75 2.05
N LEU A 122 -4.18 -13.49 2.44
CA LEU A 122 -5.24 -12.48 2.30
C LEU A 122 -5.55 -12.20 0.83
N ILE A 123 -4.53 -12.09 -0.03
CA ILE A 123 -4.71 -11.93 -1.48
C ILE A 123 -5.46 -13.15 -2.03
N GLU A 124 -5.02 -14.36 -1.67
CA GLU A 124 -5.66 -15.60 -2.11
C GLU A 124 -7.14 -15.64 -1.73
N LYS A 125 -7.46 -15.33 -0.47
CA LYS A 125 -8.83 -15.28 0.02
C LYS A 125 -9.68 -14.27 -0.76
N THR A 126 -9.16 -13.05 -0.92
CA THR A 126 -9.84 -11.95 -1.64
C THR A 126 -10.12 -12.31 -3.12
N LEU A 127 -9.35 -13.22 -3.71
CA LEU A 127 -9.51 -13.64 -5.11
C LEU A 127 -10.45 -14.85 -5.29
N VAL A 128 -10.77 -15.59 -4.23
CA VAL A 128 -11.60 -16.81 -4.26
C VAL A 128 -13.09 -16.50 -4.15
N ASP A 129 -13.46 -15.44 -3.43
CA ASP A 129 -14.87 -15.03 -3.22
C ASP A 129 -15.46 -14.38 -4.49
N LYS A 130 -15.68 -15.20 -5.52
CA LYS A 130 -16.35 -14.86 -6.79
C LYS A 130 -17.78 -15.39 -6.85
#